data_AF-A0A192GPJ2-F1
#
_entry.id   AF-A0A192GPJ2-F1
#
_cell.length_a   1.000
_cell.length_b   1.000
_cell.length_c   1.000
_cell.angle_alpha   90.00
_cell.angle_beta   90.00
_cell.angle_gamma   90.00
#
_symmetry.space_group_name_H-M   'P 1'
#
loop_
_entity.id
_entity.type
_entity.pdbx_description
1 polymer ?
#
loop_
_entity_poly.entity_id
_entity_poly.type
_entity_poly.pdbx_seq_one_letter_code
_entity_poly.pdbx_strand_id
1 'polypeptide(L)' 'WIIAKQKTGMFDGISGNDYVRLLAQNGDPAALDAYLGVGNALSIAAGRLSFFLGIQGPTMALDTACSSSLVAVHLAC' A
#
# COMPACT_ATOMS: atom_id res chain seq x y z
N TRP A 1 5.01 5.88 -17.99
CA TRP A 1 6.17 5.02 -18.33
C TRP A 1 7.55 5.68 -18.21
N ILE A 2 7.67 7.01 -18.14
CA ILE A 2 8.97 7.72 -18.08
C ILE A 2 9.86 7.28 -16.89
N ILE A 3 9.25 6.92 -15.76
CA ILE A 3 9.96 6.49 -14.55
C ILE A 3 10.19 4.98 -14.44
N ALA A 4 9.77 4.18 -15.44
CA ALA A 4 9.94 2.73 -15.40
C ALA A 4 11.42 2.34 -15.43
N LYS A 5 11.77 1.30 -14.67
CA LYS A 5 13.13 0.77 -14.44
C LYS A 5 14.12 1.79 -13.87
N GLN A 6 13.64 2.92 -13.36
CA GLN A 6 14.47 3.90 -12.66
C GLN A 6 14.61 3.54 -11.19
N LYS A 7 15.67 4.04 -10.54
CA LYS A 7 15.87 3.98 -9.08
C LYS A 7 14.95 4.96 -8.32
N THR A 8 13.72 5.12 -8.79
CA THR A 8 12.69 5.93 -8.15
C THR A 8 12.07 5.13 -7.00
N GLY A 9 11.95 5.74 -5.81
CA GLY A 9 11.33 5.11 -4.65
C GLY A 9 9.81 5.30 -4.60
N MET A 10 9.15 4.46 -3.80
CA MET A 10 7.72 4.50 -3.45
C MET A 10 7.59 4.55 -1.93
N PHE A 11 7.02 5.64 -1.43
CA PHE A 11 6.81 5.87 0.00
C PHE A 11 5.33 6.20 0.20
N ASP A 12 4.57 5.22 0.67
CA ASP A 12 3.12 5.34 0.85
C ASP A 12 2.80 5.58 2.32
N GLY A 13 2.20 6.72 2.64
CA GLY A 13 1.72 7.04 3.98
C GLY A 13 0.27 6.59 4.12
N ILE A 14 0.08 5.35 4.58
CA ILE A 14 -1.23 4.69 4.60
C ILE A 14 -1.50 4.09 5.98
N SER A 15 -2.71 4.32 6.48
CA SER A 15 -3.16 3.86 7.79
C SER A 15 -4.57 3.28 7.65
N GLY A 16 -4.89 2.27 8.48
CA GLY A 16 -6.21 1.66 8.52
C GLY A 16 -6.44 0.59 7.46
N ASN A 17 -7.39 -0.31 7.74
CA ASN A 17 -7.77 -1.40 6.84
C ASN A 17 -9.29 -1.55 6.80
N ASP A 18 -9.96 -0.42 6.58
CA ASP A 18 -11.41 -0.28 6.69
C ASP A 18 -12.16 -1.22 5.76
N TYR A 19 -11.62 -1.49 4.56
CA TYR A 19 -12.25 -2.41 3.63
C TYR A 19 -12.33 -3.84 4.16
N VAL A 20 -11.25 -4.37 4.76
CA VAL A 20 -11.29 -5.69 5.43
C VAL A 20 -12.31 -5.70 6.56
N ARG A 21 -12.39 -4.60 7.32
CA ARG A 21 -13.36 -4.47 8.39
C ARG A 21 -14.80 -4.50 7.87
N LEU A 22 -15.08 -3.81 6.77
CA LEU A 22 -16.38 -3.82 6.12
C LEU A 22 -16.74 -5.21 5.58
N LEU A 23 -15.78 -5.90 4.93
CA LEU A 23 -16.01 -7.27 4.43
C LEU A 23 -16.31 -8.24 5.58
N ALA A 24 -15.57 -8.15 6.68
CA ALA A 24 -15.81 -8.96 7.87
C ALA A 24 -17.19 -8.66 8.51
N GLN A 25 -17.64 -7.40 8.48
CA GLN A 25 -18.95 -6.99 9.00
C GLN A 25 -20.12 -7.38 8.11
N ASN A 26 -19.90 -7.49 6.79
CA ASN A 26 -20.94 -7.87 5.83
C ASN A 26 -21.40 -9.33 6.00
N GLY A 27 -20.61 -10.18 6.67
CA GLY A 27 -20.98 -11.56 6.99
C GLY A 27 -21.05 -12.50 5.78
N ASP A 28 -20.64 -12.05 4.60
CA ASP A 28 -20.58 -12.86 3.39
C ASP A 28 -19.28 -13.70 3.37
N PRO A 29 -19.36 -15.04 3.52
CA PRO A 29 -18.18 -15.89 3.50
C PRO A 29 -17.47 -15.90 2.15
N ALA A 30 -18.15 -15.57 1.04
CA ALA A 30 -17.51 -15.44 -0.27
C ALA A 30 -16.61 -14.20 -0.37
N ALA A 31 -16.85 -13.19 0.47
CA ALA A 31 -16.04 -11.99 0.57
C ALA A 31 -14.70 -12.21 1.30
N LEU A 32 -14.54 -13.35 1.98
CA LEU A 32 -13.34 -13.74 2.72
C LEU A 32 -12.54 -14.80 1.94
N ASP A 33 -12.15 -14.46 0.72
CA ASP A 33 -11.39 -15.34 -0.16
C ASP A 33 -9.87 -15.34 0.11
N ALA A 34 -9.13 -16.13 -0.67
CA ALA A 34 -7.68 -16.22 -0.57
C ALA A 34 -6.94 -14.92 -0.94
N TYR A 35 -7.59 -14.00 -1.66
CA TYR A 35 -7.00 -12.73 -2.08
C TYR A 35 -7.16 -11.65 -1.03
N LEU A 36 -8.04 -11.80 -0.03
CA LEU A 36 -8.26 -10.82 1.02
C LEU A 36 -6.95 -10.29 1.64
N GLY A 37 -6.01 -11.20 1.97
CA GLY A 37 -4.72 -10.82 2.55
C GLY A 37 -3.84 -9.99 1.60
N VAL A 38 -3.65 -10.47 0.37
CA VAL A 38 -2.83 -9.76 -0.65
C VAL A 38 -3.54 -8.59 -1.32
N GLY A 39 -4.85 -8.45 -1.10
CA GLY A 39 -5.67 -7.34 -1.58
C GLY A 39 -5.67 -6.16 -0.62
N ASN A 40 -5.36 -6.39 0.67
CA ASN A 40 -5.55 -5.39 1.73
C ASN A 40 -4.33 -5.16 2.62
N ALA A 41 -3.26 -5.96 2.49
CA ALA A 41 -2.03 -5.68 3.22
C ALA A 41 -1.42 -4.34 2.78
N LEU A 42 -1.12 -3.46 3.74
CA LEU A 42 -0.56 -2.12 3.48
C LEU A 42 0.74 -2.18 2.65
N SER A 43 1.61 -3.14 2.95
CA SER A 43 2.84 -3.36 2.19
C SER A 43 2.60 -3.71 0.72
N ILE A 44 1.50 -4.42 0.42
CA ILE A 44 1.13 -4.79 -0.94
C ILE A 44 0.57 -3.58 -1.70
N ALA A 45 -0.05 -2.60 -1.04
CA ALA A 45 -0.48 -1.36 -1.68
C ALA A 45 0.72 -0.63 -2.32
N ALA A 46 1.77 -0.37 -1.53
CA ALA A 46 3.02 0.21 -2.02
C ALA A 46 3.69 -0.68 -3.09
N GLY A 47 3.73 -2.00 -2.87
CA GLY A 47 4.29 -2.98 -3.81
C GLY A 47 3.58 -2.99 -5.17
N ARG A 48 2.24 -2.91 -5.18
CA ARG A 48 1.43 -2.89 -6.41
C ARG A 48 1.63 -1.61 -7.20
N LEU A 49 1.71 -0.46 -6.53
CA LEU A 49 2.03 0.81 -7.20
C LEU A 49 3.44 0.77 -7.80
N SER A 50 4.41 0.27 -7.04
CA SER A 50 5.79 0.09 -7.50
C SER A 50 5.87 -0.82 -8.73
N PHE A 51 5.19 -1.97 -8.69
CA PHE A 51 5.07 -2.91 -9.81
C PHE A 51 4.40 -2.28 -11.03
N PHE A 52 3.25 -1.61 -10.84
CA PHE A 52 2.47 -1.00 -11.92
C PHE A 52 3.25 0.12 -12.63
N LEU A 53 3.96 0.95 -11.87
CA LEU A 53 4.79 2.03 -12.41
C LEU A 53 6.14 1.53 -12.95
N GLY A 54 6.52 0.30 -12.61
CA GLY A 54 7.77 -0.35 -13.01
C GLY A 54 9.01 0.23 -12.33
N ILE A 55 8.87 0.91 -11.19
CA ILE A 55 9.99 1.53 -10.47
C ILE A 55 10.77 0.49 -9.65
N GLN A 56 12.06 0.73 -9.41
CA GLN A 56 12.97 -0.25 -8.79
C GLN A 56 13.74 0.32 -7.58
N GLY A 57 13.34 1.47 -7.06
CA GLY A 57 13.87 2.02 -5.82
C GLY A 57 13.22 1.44 -4.56
N PRO A 58 13.54 2.00 -3.38
CA PRO A 58 12.92 1.61 -2.11
C PRO A 58 11.40 1.62 -2.20
N THR A 59 10.71 0.62 -1.64
CA THR A 59 9.25 0.53 -1.65
C THR A 59 8.77 0.28 -0.23
N MET A 60 8.07 1.24 0.37
CA MET A 60 7.67 1.20 1.78
C MET A 60 6.25 1.73 1.96
N ALA A 61 5.48 1.03 2.79
CA ALA A 61 4.23 1.51 3.36
C ALA A 61 4.50 1.91 4.83
N LEU A 62 4.04 3.09 5.23
CA LEU A 62 4.37 3.74 6.49
C LEU A 62 3.08 4.11 7.20
N ASP A 63 2.99 3.73 8.48
CA ASP A 63 1.91 4.11 9.37
C ASP A 63 2.49 4.77 10.62
N THR A 64 2.39 6.09 10.68
CA THR A 64 2.64 6.91 11.87
C THR A 64 1.37 7.66 12.27
N ALA A 65 0.20 7.07 12.02
CA ALA A 65 -1.12 7.67 12.19
C ALA A 65 -1.27 8.97 11.37
N CYS A 66 -1.74 10.06 11.98
CA CYS A 66 -2.07 11.30 11.26
C CYS A 66 -0.89 11.95 10.53
N SER A 67 0.35 11.59 10.89
CA SER A 67 1.57 12.12 10.27
C SER A 67 2.13 11.24 9.16
N SER A 68 1.49 10.11 8.80
CA SER A 68 2.03 9.12 7.84
C SER A 68 2.46 9.76 6.51
N SER A 69 1.65 10.66 5.94
CA SER A 69 1.96 11.34 4.68
C SER A 69 3.15 12.29 4.81
N LEU A 70 3.27 13.00 5.93
CA LEU A 70 4.40 13.89 6.21
C LEU A 70 5.70 13.09 6.39
N VAL A 71 5.63 11.95 7.09
CA VAL A 71 6.77 11.05 7.28
C VAL A 71 7.17 10.39 5.96
N ALA A 72 6.21 10.02 5.11
CA ALA A 72 6.50 9.50 3.78
C ALA A 72 7.26 10.51 2.92
N VAL A 73 6.86 11.78 2.93
CA VAL A 73 7.58 12.86 2.24
C VAL A 73 8.98 13.08 2.85
N HIS A 74 9.09 13.06 4.18
CA HIS A 74 10.37 13.23 4.88
C HIS A 74 11.37 12.13 4.50
N LEU A 75 10.94 10.88 4.40
CA LEU A 75 11.79 9.75 4.01
C LEU A 75 12.11 9.70 2.52
N ALA A 76 11.32 10.38 1.68
CA ALA A 76 11.54 10.47 0.24
C ALA A 76 12.54 11.56 -0.18
N CYS A 77 12.90 12.45 0.75
CA CYS A 77 13.86 13.54 0.57
C CYS A 77 15.30 13.04 0.72
#